data_AF-A0A409WQ97-F1
#
_entry.id   AF-A0A409WQ97-F1
#
_cell.length_a   1.000
_cell.length_b   1.000
_cell.length_c   1.000
_cell.angle_alpha   90.00
_cell.angle_beta   90.00
_cell.angle_gamma   90.00
#
_symmetry.space_group_name_H-M   'P 1'
#
loop_
_entity.id
_entity.type
_entity.pdbx_description
1 polymer ?
#
loop_
_entity_poly.entity_id
_entity_poly.type
_entity_poly.pdbx_seq_one_letter_code
_entity_poly.pdbx_strand_id
1 'polypeptide(L)'
;MPSNFNHGSLIDMSLENDGAPWKFRHWQEKTGIPLAADSPYIPAAPSWGKDERAQVHSFFMQYQAKADANAKRAFSTISRQQVPGAGLWRDFVQAGWKTWRINDRITRVLIDTRFHPCILAQYSSDPDKWPDSADVLPQVMDDVAVELFGEEALDGLGRLQPGLRPAVKTFILRTWISIRNKVKAAKKKAKACEEVLGLGL
;
A
#
# COMPACT_ATOMS: atom_id res chain seq x y z
N MET A 1 14.61 -1.29 0.49
CA MET A 1 13.50 -1.07 -0.49
C MET A 1 12.30 -1.92 -0.09
N PRO A 2 11.06 -1.55 -0.45
CA PRO A 2 9.90 -2.42 -0.20
C PRO A 2 10.14 -3.79 -0.81
N SER A 3 9.84 -4.84 -0.07
CA SER A 3 9.96 -6.22 -0.56
C SER A 3 8.93 -6.54 -1.63
N ASN A 4 7.76 -5.86 -1.61
CA ASN A 4 6.67 -6.09 -2.55
C ASN A 4 6.02 -4.77 -3.04
N PHE A 5 5.13 -4.85 -4.03
CA PHE A 5 4.29 -3.74 -4.50
C PHE A 5 2.90 -3.81 -3.88
N ASN A 6 2.18 -2.67 -3.79
CA ASN A 6 0.84 -2.64 -3.19
C ASN A 6 -0.13 -3.68 -3.81
N HIS A 7 -0.09 -3.83 -5.13
CA HIS A 7 -0.93 -4.80 -5.83
C HIS A 7 -0.52 -6.25 -5.54
N GLY A 8 0.76 -6.57 -5.38
CA GLY A 8 1.21 -7.90 -4.95
C GLY A 8 0.83 -8.19 -3.50
N SER A 9 1.06 -7.23 -2.60
CA SER A 9 0.70 -7.34 -1.19
C SER A 9 -0.80 -7.51 -0.94
N LEU A 10 -1.66 -6.92 -1.78
CA LEU A 10 -3.11 -7.17 -1.71
C LEU A 10 -3.49 -8.59 -2.15
N ILE A 11 -2.74 -9.20 -3.08
CA ILE A 11 -2.95 -10.60 -3.45
C ILE A 11 -2.56 -11.50 -2.28
N ASP A 12 -1.35 -11.32 -1.73
CA ASP A 12 -0.88 -12.08 -0.56
C ASP A 12 -1.88 -11.94 0.60
N MET A 13 -2.27 -10.70 0.93
CA MET A 13 -3.26 -10.43 1.99
C MET A 13 -4.56 -11.21 1.78
N SER A 14 -5.08 -11.23 0.54
CA SER A 14 -6.35 -11.90 0.24
C SER A 14 -6.26 -13.42 0.28
N LEU A 15 -5.21 -13.98 -0.31
CA LEU A 15 -5.03 -15.43 -0.34
C LEU A 15 -4.68 -15.99 1.05
N GLU A 16 -3.94 -15.26 1.87
CA GLU A 16 -3.45 -15.73 3.17
C GLU A 16 -4.44 -15.44 4.31
N ASN A 17 -5.39 -14.52 4.11
CA ASN A 17 -6.32 -14.08 5.17
C ASN A 17 -7.78 -14.15 4.70
N ASP A 18 -8.11 -15.18 3.92
CA ASP A 18 -9.48 -15.58 3.58
C ASP A 18 -10.30 -14.41 3.00
N GLY A 19 -9.77 -13.78 1.94
CA GLY A 19 -10.45 -12.71 1.20
C GLY A 19 -10.23 -11.29 1.75
N ALA A 20 -9.34 -11.10 2.73
CA ALA A 20 -8.99 -9.76 3.21
C ALA A 20 -8.26 -8.92 2.13
N PRO A 21 -8.41 -7.59 2.09
CA PRO A 21 -9.28 -6.79 2.94
C PRO A 21 -10.71 -6.71 2.38
N TRP A 22 -11.02 -7.38 1.27
CA TRP A 22 -12.29 -7.25 0.54
C TRP A 22 -13.50 -7.70 1.35
N LYS A 23 -13.32 -8.61 2.31
CA LYS A 23 -14.38 -9.00 3.24
C LYS A 23 -14.57 -8.04 4.42
N PHE A 24 -13.59 -7.18 4.72
CA PHE A 24 -13.67 -6.29 5.88
C PHE A 24 -14.68 -5.19 5.61
N ARG A 25 -15.67 -5.06 6.48
CA ARG A 25 -16.73 -4.05 6.35
C ARG A 25 -16.15 -2.65 6.30
N HIS A 26 -15.18 -2.34 7.16
CA HIS A 26 -14.58 -0.99 7.18
C HIS A 26 -13.86 -0.66 5.86
N TRP A 27 -13.22 -1.65 5.24
CA TRP A 27 -12.59 -1.49 3.93
C TRP A 27 -13.64 -1.27 2.83
N GLN A 28 -14.74 -2.03 2.86
CA GLN A 28 -15.85 -1.86 1.92
C GLN A 28 -16.50 -0.49 2.05
N GLU A 29 -16.72 0.02 3.26
CA GLU A 29 -17.27 1.36 3.49
C GLU A 29 -16.37 2.47 2.92
N LYS A 30 -15.05 2.30 2.98
CA LYS A 30 -14.09 3.29 2.42
C LYS A 30 -13.94 3.19 0.91
N THR A 31 -13.97 1.99 0.37
CA THR A 31 -13.60 1.75 -1.04
C THR A 31 -14.80 1.57 -1.96
N GLY A 32 -15.95 1.18 -1.41
CA GLY A 32 -17.12 0.72 -2.15
C GLY A 32 -16.90 -0.62 -2.86
N ILE A 33 -15.84 -1.36 -2.51
CA ILE A 33 -15.44 -2.60 -3.20
C ILE A 33 -15.66 -3.80 -2.28
N PRO A 34 -16.74 -4.57 -2.49
CA PRO A 34 -16.94 -5.83 -1.78
C PRO A 34 -16.10 -6.95 -2.39
N LEU A 35 -16.01 -8.07 -1.66
CA LEU A 35 -15.56 -9.34 -2.20
C LEU A 35 -16.54 -9.83 -3.28
N ALA A 36 -16.04 -10.44 -4.35
CA ALA A 36 -16.88 -10.95 -5.43
C ALA A 36 -17.68 -12.18 -4.97
N ALA A 37 -18.98 -12.24 -5.29
CA ALA A 37 -19.83 -13.37 -4.89
C ALA A 37 -19.39 -14.71 -5.50
N ASP A 38 -18.70 -14.66 -6.65
CA ASP A 38 -18.18 -15.82 -7.39
C ASP A 38 -16.74 -16.19 -7.01
N SER A 39 -16.13 -15.54 -6.00
CA SER A 39 -14.76 -15.83 -5.60
C SER A 39 -14.46 -15.45 -4.14
N PRO A 40 -13.78 -16.32 -3.39
CA PRO A 40 -13.38 -16.01 -2.02
C PRO A 40 -12.20 -15.04 -1.93
N TYR A 41 -11.53 -14.68 -3.04
CA TYR A 41 -10.26 -13.94 -2.99
C TYR A 41 -10.23 -12.64 -3.81
N ILE A 42 -11.05 -12.50 -4.85
CA ILE A 42 -10.98 -11.33 -5.73
C ILE A 42 -12.09 -10.32 -5.38
N PRO A 43 -11.81 -9.01 -5.51
CA PRO A 43 -12.86 -8.01 -5.35
C PRO A 43 -13.86 -8.01 -6.51
N ALA A 44 -15.07 -7.55 -6.23
CA ALA A 44 -16.04 -7.15 -7.25
C ALA A 44 -15.71 -5.75 -7.78
N ALA A 45 -14.66 -5.64 -8.61
CA ALA A 45 -14.36 -4.38 -9.27
C ALA A 45 -15.51 -3.97 -10.20
N PRO A 46 -16.06 -2.73 -10.11
CA PRO A 46 -17.23 -2.31 -10.88
C PRO A 46 -17.07 -2.39 -12.40
N SER A 47 -15.84 -2.31 -12.91
CA SER A 47 -15.53 -2.31 -14.34
C SER A 47 -15.25 -3.69 -14.92
N TRP A 48 -15.27 -4.76 -14.11
CA TRP A 48 -14.95 -6.11 -14.58
C TRP A 48 -16.21 -6.93 -14.86
N GLY A 49 -16.32 -7.43 -16.09
CA GLY A 49 -17.25 -8.49 -16.45
C GLY A 49 -16.79 -9.85 -15.92
N LYS A 50 -17.53 -10.90 -16.31
CA LYS A 50 -17.26 -12.28 -15.89
C LYS A 50 -15.89 -12.76 -16.40
N ASP A 51 -15.53 -12.41 -17.62
CA ASP A 51 -14.27 -12.83 -18.25
C ASP A 51 -13.07 -12.13 -17.63
N GLU A 52 -13.17 -10.83 -17.34
CA GLU A 52 -12.11 -10.10 -16.61
C GLU A 52 -11.89 -10.68 -15.22
N ARG A 53 -12.97 -11.01 -14.49
CA ARG A 53 -12.85 -11.65 -13.17
C ARG A 53 -12.17 -13.00 -13.26
N ALA A 54 -12.53 -13.84 -14.22
CA ALA A 54 -11.88 -15.13 -14.46
C ALA A 54 -10.38 -14.97 -14.78
N GLN A 55 -10.00 -13.97 -15.58
CA GLN A 55 -8.60 -13.66 -15.88
C GLN A 55 -7.82 -13.22 -14.62
N VAL A 56 -8.40 -12.32 -13.81
CA VAL A 56 -7.77 -11.87 -12.56
C VAL A 56 -7.64 -13.03 -11.56
N HIS A 57 -8.65 -13.89 -11.44
CA HIS A 57 -8.59 -15.08 -10.62
C HIS A 57 -7.47 -16.04 -11.06
N SER A 58 -7.38 -16.33 -12.37
CA SER A 58 -6.30 -17.14 -12.93
C SER A 58 -4.92 -16.52 -12.64
N PHE A 59 -4.79 -15.19 -12.74
CA PHE A 59 -3.57 -14.49 -12.38
C PHE A 59 -3.21 -14.66 -10.90
N PHE A 60 -4.18 -14.59 -9.97
CA PHE A 60 -3.95 -14.83 -8.54
C PHE A 60 -3.42 -16.25 -8.28
N MET A 61 -3.99 -17.25 -8.93
CA MET A 61 -3.55 -18.65 -8.76
C MET A 61 -2.13 -18.85 -9.29
N GLN A 62 -1.81 -18.27 -10.46
CA GLN A 62 -0.44 -18.31 -11.01
C GLN A 62 0.56 -17.54 -10.16
N TYR A 63 0.11 -16.46 -9.51
CA TYR A 63 0.91 -15.70 -8.55
C TYR A 63 1.21 -16.52 -7.29
N GLN A 64 0.21 -17.22 -6.75
CA GLN A 64 0.37 -18.09 -5.60
C GLN A 64 1.33 -19.24 -5.87
N ALA A 65 1.31 -19.79 -7.09
CA ALA A 65 2.17 -20.90 -7.51
C ALA A 65 3.67 -20.52 -7.66
N LYS A 66 4.07 -19.27 -7.40
CA LYS A 66 5.48 -18.87 -7.46
C LYS A 66 6.23 -19.38 -6.23
N ALA A 67 7.43 -19.92 -6.48
CA ALA A 67 8.21 -20.66 -5.50
C ALA A 67 8.63 -19.83 -4.27
N ASP A 68 8.91 -18.54 -4.47
CA ASP A 68 9.40 -17.66 -3.41
C ASP A 68 8.91 -16.22 -3.56
N ALA A 69 9.23 -15.40 -2.54
CA ALA A 69 8.82 -14.00 -2.48
C ALA A 69 9.41 -13.13 -3.60
N ASN A 70 10.61 -13.44 -4.10
CA ASN A 70 11.24 -12.71 -5.20
C ASN A 70 10.55 -13.03 -6.53
N ALA A 71 10.23 -14.31 -6.77
CA ALA A 71 9.47 -14.76 -7.92
C ALA A 71 8.05 -14.18 -7.92
N LYS A 72 7.37 -14.19 -6.75
CA LYS A 72 6.09 -13.49 -6.55
C LYS A 72 6.21 -12.01 -6.89
N ARG A 73 7.19 -11.31 -6.32
CA ARG A 73 7.41 -9.88 -6.57
C ARG A 73 7.61 -9.59 -8.06
N ALA A 74 8.47 -10.34 -8.75
CA ALA A 74 8.69 -10.18 -10.19
C ALA A 74 7.39 -10.42 -10.97
N PHE A 75 6.67 -11.49 -10.64
CA PHE A 75 5.42 -11.85 -11.30
C PHE A 75 4.29 -10.83 -11.07
N SER A 76 4.24 -10.16 -9.90
CA SER A 76 3.25 -9.10 -9.65
C SER A 76 3.30 -7.96 -10.68
N THR A 77 4.46 -7.77 -11.30
CA THR A 77 4.70 -6.71 -12.29
C THR A 77 4.63 -7.17 -13.73
N ILE A 78 4.31 -8.45 -13.98
CA ILE A 78 4.28 -9.02 -15.32
C ILE A 78 3.33 -8.26 -16.25
N SER A 79 3.65 -8.27 -17.54
CA SER A 79 2.86 -7.57 -18.55
C SER A 79 1.53 -8.27 -18.82
N ARG A 80 0.52 -7.49 -19.26
CA ARG A 80 -0.79 -8.03 -19.68
C ARG A 80 -0.67 -8.97 -20.87
N GLN A 81 0.31 -8.74 -21.75
CA GLN A 81 0.58 -9.55 -22.93
C GLN A 81 1.05 -10.96 -22.57
N GLN A 82 1.75 -11.10 -21.45
CA GLN A 82 2.26 -12.39 -20.98
C GLN A 82 1.23 -13.13 -20.12
N VAL A 83 0.53 -12.43 -19.25
CA VAL A 83 -0.47 -13.03 -18.35
C VAL A 83 -1.75 -12.19 -18.34
N PRO A 84 -2.85 -12.72 -18.90
CA PRO A 84 -4.16 -12.10 -18.78
C PRO A 84 -4.52 -11.84 -17.30
N GLY A 85 -5.22 -10.75 -17.01
CA GLY A 85 -5.56 -10.37 -15.64
C GLY A 85 -4.49 -9.55 -14.88
N ALA A 86 -3.20 -9.71 -15.19
CA ALA A 86 -2.13 -8.99 -14.48
C ALA A 86 -2.25 -7.45 -14.64
N GLY A 87 -2.49 -7.01 -15.87
CA GLY A 87 -2.74 -5.59 -16.16
C GLY A 87 -4.03 -5.08 -15.51
N LEU A 88 -5.13 -5.83 -15.66
CA LEU A 88 -6.44 -5.48 -15.09
C LEU A 88 -6.34 -5.26 -13.58
N TRP A 89 -5.70 -6.20 -12.88
CA TRP A 89 -5.47 -6.13 -11.44
C TRP A 89 -4.67 -4.89 -11.06
N ARG A 90 -3.51 -4.70 -11.70
CA ARG A 90 -2.61 -3.60 -11.38
C ARG A 90 -3.27 -2.25 -11.62
N ASP A 91 -3.98 -2.09 -12.73
CA ASP A 91 -4.64 -0.84 -13.10
C ASP A 91 -5.78 -0.53 -12.14
N PHE A 92 -6.58 -1.54 -11.77
CA PHE A 92 -7.61 -1.43 -10.74
C PHE A 92 -7.02 -0.97 -9.40
N VAL A 93 -5.98 -1.64 -8.90
CA VAL A 93 -5.35 -1.27 -7.63
C VAL A 93 -4.75 0.12 -7.71
N GLN A 94 -4.07 0.50 -8.80
CA GLN A 94 -3.44 1.81 -8.93
C GLN A 94 -4.46 2.96 -9.00
N ALA A 95 -5.54 2.77 -9.75
CA ALA A 95 -6.64 3.74 -9.82
C ALA A 95 -7.33 3.83 -8.45
N GLY A 96 -7.68 2.67 -7.88
CA GLY A 96 -8.28 2.56 -6.55
C GLY A 96 -7.44 3.23 -5.46
N TRP A 97 -6.13 3.00 -5.43
CA TRP A 97 -5.24 3.58 -4.42
C TRP A 97 -5.32 5.10 -4.33
N LYS A 98 -5.51 5.75 -5.49
CA LYS A 98 -5.71 7.20 -5.58
C LYS A 98 -7.12 7.59 -5.12
N THR A 99 -8.14 6.93 -5.66
CA THR A 99 -9.56 7.21 -5.36
C THR A 99 -9.90 7.00 -3.88
N TRP A 100 -9.44 5.90 -3.28
CA TRP A 100 -9.64 5.55 -1.88
C TRP A 100 -8.75 6.37 -0.92
N ARG A 101 -7.84 7.19 -1.48
CA ARG A 101 -6.91 8.07 -0.76
C ARG A 101 -6.05 7.33 0.27
N ILE A 102 -5.58 6.12 -0.06
CA ILE A 102 -4.87 5.25 0.88
C ILE A 102 -3.59 5.90 1.40
N ASN A 103 -2.81 6.55 0.52
CA ASN A 103 -1.61 7.27 0.94
C ASN A 103 -1.92 8.43 1.88
N ASP A 104 -3.03 9.16 1.66
CA ASP A 104 -3.39 10.32 2.49
C ASP A 104 -3.85 9.85 3.87
N ARG A 105 -4.59 8.74 3.94
CA ARG A 105 -4.99 8.10 5.19
C ARG A 105 -3.78 7.64 6.01
N ILE A 106 -2.87 6.90 5.39
CA ILE A 106 -1.62 6.50 6.06
C ILE A 106 -0.83 7.73 6.51
N THR A 107 -0.71 8.75 5.65
CA THR A 107 0.01 9.99 5.98
C THR A 107 -0.61 10.70 7.18
N ARG A 108 -1.95 10.76 7.27
CA ARG A 108 -2.67 11.31 8.41
C ARG A 108 -2.35 10.53 9.69
N VAL A 109 -2.42 9.20 9.67
CA VAL A 109 -2.06 8.37 10.84
C VAL A 109 -0.64 8.66 11.29
N LEU A 110 0.33 8.75 10.35
CA LEU A 110 1.71 9.11 10.69
C LEU A 110 1.81 10.50 11.34
N ILE A 111 1.01 11.48 10.91
CA ILE A 111 0.98 12.82 11.52
C ILE A 111 0.38 12.75 12.93
N ASP A 112 -0.78 12.12 13.07
CA ASP A 112 -1.53 12.06 14.33
C ASP A 112 -0.75 11.32 15.42
N THR A 113 -0.02 10.27 15.03
CA THR A 113 0.88 9.49 15.91
C THR A 113 2.28 10.12 16.06
N ARG A 114 2.54 11.28 15.43
CA ARG A 114 3.84 12.00 15.43
C ARG A 114 5.01 11.23 14.82
N PHE A 115 4.75 10.19 14.03
CA PHE A 115 5.74 9.40 13.30
C PHE A 115 5.93 9.81 11.84
N HIS A 116 5.32 10.91 11.41
CA HIS A 116 5.53 11.45 10.07
C HIS A 116 7.01 11.86 9.89
N PRO A 117 7.68 11.48 8.78
CA PRO A 117 9.12 11.68 8.63
C PRO A 117 9.55 13.16 8.72
N CYS A 118 8.71 14.10 8.27
CA CYS A 118 9.00 15.53 8.42
C CYS A 118 8.90 16.01 9.87
N ILE A 119 8.03 15.41 10.69
CA ILE A 119 7.94 15.72 12.12
C ILE A 119 9.19 15.16 12.80
N LEU A 120 9.53 13.90 12.55
CA LEU A 120 10.72 13.27 13.11
C LEU A 120 12.01 14.02 12.76
N ALA A 121 12.15 14.49 11.53
CA ALA A 121 13.30 15.29 11.10
C ALA A 121 13.43 16.62 11.87
N GLN A 122 12.31 17.28 12.22
CA GLN A 122 12.34 18.54 12.99
C GLN A 122 12.91 18.37 14.40
N TYR A 123 12.76 17.19 15.00
CA TYR A 123 13.25 16.89 16.34
C TYR A 123 14.54 16.05 16.35
N SER A 124 15.14 15.83 15.18
CA SER A 124 16.40 15.11 15.02
C SER A 124 17.59 16.05 15.29
N SER A 125 18.67 15.51 15.86
CA SER A 125 19.97 16.21 15.93
C SER A 125 20.58 16.46 14.54
N ASP A 126 20.10 15.75 13.52
CA ASP A 126 20.44 15.92 12.12
C ASP A 126 19.13 16.03 11.30
N PRO A 127 18.59 17.25 11.12
CA PRO A 127 17.33 17.47 10.40
C PRO A 127 17.39 17.19 8.89
N ASP A 128 18.58 17.13 8.31
CA ASP A 128 18.77 16.83 6.89
C ASP A 128 18.81 15.32 6.60
N LYS A 129 19.09 14.51 7.62
CA LYS A 129 19.01 13.06 7.53
C LYS A 129 17.56 12.59 7.52
N TRP A 130 17.20 11.86 6.47
CA TRP A 130 15.90 11.20 6.38
C TRP A 130 15.77 10.10 7.45
N PRO A 131 14.70 10.06 8.25
CA PRO A 131 14.55 9.04 9.30
C PRO A 131 14.52 7.63 8.72
N ASP A 132 15.02 6.64 9.49
CA ASP A 132 14.95 5.25 9.07
C ASP A 132 13.53 4.70 9.28
N SER A 133 12.96 4.15 8.22
CA SER A 133 11.67 3.47 8.27
C SER A 133 11.69 2.22 9.14
N ALA A 134 12.84 1.56 9.34
CA ALA A 134 12.91 0.34 10.14
C ALA A 134 12.54 0.58 11.61
N ASP A 135 12.90 1.74 12.15
CA ASP A 135 12.67 2.11 13.54
C ASP A 135 11.23 2.61 13.78
N VAL A 136 10.61 3.15 12.74
CA VAL A 136 9.33 3.86 12.83
C VAL A 136 8.15 2.96 12.48
N LEU A 137 8.25 2.20 11.40
CA LEU A 137 7.11 1.45 10.85
C LEU A 137 6.45 0.54 11.88
N PRO A 138 7.17 -0.28 12.67
CA PRO A 138 6.53 -1.18 13.64
C PRO A 138 5.63 -0.47 14.66
N GLN A 139 5.93 0.80 14.98
CA GLN A 139 5.21 1.57 16.02
C GLN A 139 3.84 2.07 15.57
N VAL A 140 3.58 2.09 14.26
CA VAL A 140 2.35 2.66 13.67
C VAL A 140 1.53 1.63 12.90
N MET A 141 1.96 0.36 12.86
CA MET A 141 1.31 -0.67 12.05
C MET A 141 -0.13 -0.93 12.49
N ASP A 142 -0.36 -0.97 13.80
CA ASP A 142 -1.69 -1.23 14.36
C ASP A 142 -2.63 -0.05 14.07
N ASP A 143 -2.21 1.19 14.30
CA ASP A 143 -3.00 2.40 14.00
C ASP A 143 -3.35 2.51 12.51
N VAL A 144 -2.38 2.22 11.63
CA VAL A 144 -2.61 2.21 10.18
C VAL A 144 -3.57 1.09 9.79
N ALA A 145 -3.46 -0.09 10.40
CA ALA A 145 -4.38 -1.18 10.12
C ALA A 145 -5.81 -0.84 10.53
N VAL A 146 -6.00 -0.22 11.69
CA VAL A 146 -7.31 0.26 12.15
C VAL A 146 -7.86 1.32 11.18
N GLU A 147 -7.07 2.32 10.80
CA GLU A 147 -7.53 3.35 9.85
C GLU A 147 -7.89 2.77 8.49
N LEU A 148 -7.22 1.73 8.01
CA LEU A 148 -7.51 1.16 6.69
C LEU A 148 -8.64 0.12 6.73
N PHE A 149 -8.62 -0.75 7.73
CA PHE A 149 -9.38 -2.01 7.74
C PHE A 149 -10.31 -2.16 8.94
N GLY A 150 -10.24 -1.25 9.92
CA GLY A 150 -11.04 -1.29 11.14
C GLY A 150 -10.52 -2.32 12.16
N GLU A 151 -11.29 -2.55 13.21
CA GLU A 151 -10.96 -3.51 14.27
C GLU A 151 -10.88 -4.96 13.75
N GLU A 152 -11.49 -5.25 12.59
CA GLU A 152 -11.44 -6.55 11.91
C GLU A 152 -10.01 -6.98 11.53
N ALA A 153 -9.07 -6.05 11.45
CA ALA A 153 -7.66 -6.34 11.20
C ALA A 153 -6.86 -6.67 12.47
N LEU A 154 -7.45 -6.52 13.66
CA LEU A 154 -6.80 -6.80 14.93
C LEU A 154 -7.11 -8.22 15.42
N ASP A 155 -6.22 -8.77 16.25
CA ASP A 155 -6.44 -10.01 16.99
C ASP A 155 -7.18 -9.71 18.32
N GLY A 156 -7.46 -10.77 19.09
CA GLY A 156 -8.15 -10.63 20.39
C GLY A 156 -7.39 -9.82 21.45
N LEU A 157 -6.13 -9.44 21.19
CA LEU A 157 -5.31 -8.58 22.05
C LEU A 157 -5.19 -7.16 21.50
N GLY A 158 -5.94 -6.81 20.45
CA GLY A 158 -5.90 -5.49 19.82
C GLY A 158 -4.65 -5.26 18.97
N ARG A 159 -3.92 -6.30 18.56
CA ARG A 159 -2.71 -6.19 17.74
C ARG A 159 -3.00 -6.55 16.30
N LEU A 160 -2.30 -5.96 15.34
CA LEU A 160 -2.46 -6.35 13.94
C LEU A 160 -2.21 -7.86 13.75
N GLN A 161 -3.19 -8.52 13.14
CA GLN A 161 -3.14 -9.95 12.83
C GLN A 161 -1.86 -10.30 12.06
N PRO A 162 -1.14 -11.38 12.45
CA PRO A 162 0.17 -11.71 11.87
C PRO A 162 0.17 -11.81 10.33
N GLY A 163 -0.89 -12.37 9.74
CA GLY A 163 -1.01 -12.53 8.28
C GLY A 163 -1.22 -11.23 7.51
N LEU A 164 -1.65 -10.14 8.18
CA LEU A 164 -1.83 -8.83 7.55
C LEU A 164 -0.55 -7.97 7.62
N ARG A 165 0.34 -8.24 8.58
CA ARG A 165 1.54 -7.44 8.87
C ARG A 165 2.42 -7.19 7.64
N PRO A 166 2.76 -8.18 6.79
CA PRO A 166 3.64 -7.94 5.64
C PRO A 166 3.06 -6.94 4.65
N ALA A 167 1.75 -7.01 4.41
CA ALA A 167 1.06 -6.14 3.49
C ALA A 167 0.91 -4.72 4.06
N VAL A 168 0.49 -4.57 5.32
CA VAL A 168 0.42 -3.26 6.00
C VAL A 168 1.79 -2.57 6.01
N LYS A 169 2.86 -3.30 6.38
CA LYS A 169 4.24 -2.79 6.33
C LYS A 169 4.62 -2.31 4.93
N THR A 170 4.22 -3.05 3.88
CA THR A 170 4.48 -2.66 2.49
C THR A 170 3.75 -1.36 2.14
N PHE A 171 2.49 -1.22 2.54
CA PHE A 171 1.70 -0.01 2.27
C PHE A 171 2.33 1.21 2.93
N ILE A 172 2.67 1.12 4.23
CA ILE A 172 3.32 2.21 4.97
C ILE A 172 4.66 2.58 4.34
N LEU A 173 5.50 1.60 4.03
CA LEU A 173 6.82 1.85 3.44
C LEU A 173 6.72 2.50 2.04
N ARG A 174 5.71 2.13 1.25
CA ARG A 174 5.46 2.75 -0.06
C ARG A 174 4.99 4.20 0.09
N THR A 175 4.12 4.47 1.06
CA THR A 175 3.72 5.85 1.41
C THR A 175 4.92 6.65 1.91
N TRP A 176 5.76 6.09 2.79
CA TRP A 176 6.99 6.70 3.28
C TRP A 176 7.94 7.14 2.17
N ILE A 177 8.17 6.26 1.19
CA ILE A 177 8.99 6.57 0.00
C ILE A 177 8.33 7.67 -0.85
N SER A 178 7.01 7.65 -1.00
CA SER A 178 6.28 8.71 -1.71
C SER A 178 6.48 10.07 -1.04
N ILE A 179 6.38 10.15 0.29
CA ILE A 179 6.62 11.38 1.05
C ILE A 179 8.08 11.84 0.84
N ARG A 180 9.06 10.93 0.94
CA ARG A 180 10.48 11.25 0.69
C ARG A 180 10.70 11.86 -0.68
N ASN A 181 10.07 11.29 -1.71
CA ASN A 181 10.19 11.77 -3.09
C ASN A 181 9.55 13.15 -3.25
N LYS A 182 8.39 13.40 -2.62
CA LYS A 182 7.75 14.72 -2.61
C LYS A 182 8.63 15.78 -1.94
N VAL A 183 9.24 15.46 -0.79
CA VAL A 183 10.16 16.38 -0.09
C VAL A 183 11.40 16.66 -0.93
N LYS A 184 12.02 15.64 -1.54
CA LYS A 184 13.15 15.84 -2.46
C LYS A 184 12.79 16.76 -3.63
N ALA A 185 11.63 16.56 -4.24
CA ALA A 185 11.16 17.41 -5.33
C ALA A 185 10.91 18.85 -4.87
N ALA A 186 10.31 19.04 -3.70
CA ALA A 186 10.09 20.36 -3.11
C ALA A 186 11.39 21.10 -2.80
N LYS A 187 12.37 20.43 -2.16
CA LYS A 187 13.72 20.99 -1.92
C LYS A 187 14.41 21.41 -3.22
N LYS A 188 14.35 20.56 -4.27
CA LYS A 188 14.91 20.89 -5.59
C LYS A 188 14.24 22.14 -6.19
N LYS A 189 12.91 22.25 -6.07
CA LYS A 189 12.17 23.40 -6.58
C LYS A 189 12.49 24.69 -5.81
N ALA A 190 12.58 24.62 -4.47
CA ALA A 190 12.94 25.75 -3.63
C ALA A 190 14.33 26.30 -4.00
N LYS A 191 15.33 25.42 -4.11
CA LYS A 191 16.68 25.81 -4.53
C LYS A 191 16.69 26.49 -5.90
N ALA A 192 15.97 25.95 -6.88
CA ALA A 192 15.87 26.56 -8.20
C ALA A 192 15.20 27.96 -8.15
N CYS A 193 14.22 28.18 -7.27
CA CYS A 193 13.61 29.50 -7.08
C CYS A 193 14.58 30.50 -6.42
N GLU A 194 15.36 30.06 -5.43
CA GLU A 194 16.38 30.90 -4.78
C GLU A 194 17.48 31.34 -5.77
N GLU A 195 17.92 30.43 -6.64
CA GLU A 195 18.88 30.71 -7.72
C GLU A 195 18.34 31.73 -8.74
N VAL A 196 17.06 31.65 -9.10
CA VAL A 196 16.41 32.60 -10.04
C VAL A 196 16.19 33.97 -9.43
N LEU A 197 15.90 34.05 -8.13
CA LEU A 197 15.66 35.31 -7.43
C LEU A 197 16.94 36.02 -7.00
N GLY A 198 18.12 35.44 -7.25
CA GLY A 198 19.40 36.01 -6.82
C GLY A 198 19.54 36.10 -5.30
N LEU A 199 18.76 35.31 -4.56
CA LEU A 199 18.72 35.29 -3.09
C LEU A 199 19.71 34.28 -2.49
N GLY A 200 20.75 33.91 -3.25
CA GLY A 200 21.82 33.09 -2.71
C GLY A 200 22.62 33.87 -1.67
N LEU A 201 22.55 33.43 -0.41
CA LEU A 201 23.57 33.73 0.61
C LEU A 201 24.92 33.15 0.19
#